data_AF-A0A3D4IPW8-F1
#
_entry.id   AF-A0A3D4IPW8-F1
#
_cell.length_a   1.000
_cell.length_b   1.000
_cell.length_c   1.000
_cell.angle_alpha   90.00
_cell.angle_beta   90.00
_cell.angle_gamma   90.00
#
_symmetry.space_group_name_H-M   'P 1'
#
loop_
_entity.id
_entity.type
_entity.pdbx_description
1 polymer ?
#
loop_
_entity_poly.entity_id
_entity_poly.type
_entity_poly.pdbx_seq_one_letter_code
_entity_poly.pdbx_strand_id
1 'polypeptide(L)' 'MDYSSVIQEIYADLKKKQSVGKVAAYIPELAKVNPDKFGVTLLKTDGLHYSIGDSKEKFSIQSISKVLSLSFI' A
#
# COMPACT_ATOMS: atom_id res chain seq x y z
N MET A 1 -22.74 -2.70 0.64
CA MET A 1 -22.06 -1.45 0.24
C MET A 1 -20.98 -1.81 -0.76
N ASP A 2 -20.91 -1.10 -1.88
CA ASP A 2 -19.90 -1.34 -2.91
C ASP A 2 -18.58 -0.67 -2.53
N TYR A 3 -17.73 -1.40 -1.80
CA TYR A 3 -16.43 -0.90 -1.38
C TYR A 3 -15.44 -0.72 -2.53
N SER A 4 -15.60 -1.46 -3.63
CA SER A 4 -14.71 -1.37 -4.78
C SER A 4 -14.83 0.00 -5.45
N SER A 5 -16.05 0.49 -5.64
CA SER A 5 -16.30 1.84 -6.18
C SER A 5 -15.75 2.94 -5.27
N VAL A 6 -15.97 2.84 -3.95
CA VAL A 6 -15.44 3.80 -2.98
C VAL A 6 -13.90 3.84 -3.00
N ILE A 7 -13.24 2.67 -3.01
CA ILE A 7 -11.78 2.62 -3.07
C ILE A 7 -11.26 3.15 -4.40
N GLN A 8 -11.95 2.89 -5.51
CA GLN A 8 -11.58 3.42 -6.82
C GLN A 8 -11.63 4.95 -6.87
N GLU A 9 -12.69 5.56 -6.31
CA GLU A 9 -12.81 7.02 -6.20
C GLU A 9 -11.67 7.61 -5.35
N ILE A 10 -11.44 7.05 -4.16
CA ILE A 10 -10.34 7.48 -3.27
C ILE A 10 -8.99 7.34 -3.98
N TYR A 11 -8.76 6.22 -4.67
CA TYR A 11 -7.52 5.98 -5.41
C TYR A 11 -7.31 7.04 -6.50
N ALA A 12 -8.34 7.32 -7.29
CA ALA A 12 -8.28 8.31 -8.36
C ALA A 12 -8.04 9.74 -7.83
N ASP A 13 -8.66 10.09 -6.70
CA ASP A 13 -8.50 11.40 -6.08
C ASP A 13 -7.12 11.59 -5.47
N LEU A 14 -6.59 10.57 -4.79
CA LEU A 14 -5.25 10.61 -4.21
C LEU A 14 -4.18 10.65 -5.30
N LYS A 15 -4.37 9.93 -6.41
CA LYS A 15 -3.40 9.88 -7.51
C LYS A 15 -3.24 11.22 -8.25
N LYS A 16 -4.25 12.10 -8.17
CA LYS A 16 -4.20 13.47 -8.71
C LYS A 16 -3.48 14.46 -7.79
N LYS A 17 -3.33 14.14 -6.50
CA LYS A 17 -2.68 15.02 -5.54
C LYS A 17 -1.17 14.91 -5.66
N GLN A 18 -0.48 16.03 -5.42
CA GLN A 18 0.97 16.04 -5.40
C GLN A 18 1.48 15.27 -4.17
N SER A 19 2.42 14.36 -4.38
CA SER A 19 3.11 13.68 -3.28
C SER A 19 3.97 14.68 -2.53
N VAL A 20 3.71 14.84 -1.23
CA VAL A 20 4.48 15.72 -0.33
C VAL A 20 5.57 14.96 0.45
N GLY A 21 5.66 13.64 0.26
CA GLY A 21 6.59 12.77 0.97
C GLY A 21 7.94 12.60 0.25
N LYS A 22 8.96 12.16 0.99
CA LYS A 22 10.26 11.74 0.45
C LYS A 22 10.46 10.26 0.71
N VAL A 23 11.02 9.56 -0.28
CA VAL A 23 11.42 8.16 -0.13
C VAL A 23 12.51 8.04 0.91
N ALA A 24 12.41 7.03 1.78
CA ALA A 24 13.44 6.75 2.78
C ALA A 24 14.76 6.38 2.09
N ALA A 25 15.83 7.14 2.37
CA ALA A 25 17.12 6.97 1.72
C ALA A 25 18.23 6.42 2.64
N TYR A 26 17.93 6.20 3.92
CA TYR A 26 18.91 5.68 4.88
C TYR A 26 19.27 4.19 4.67
N ILE A 27 18.44 3.46 3.91
CA ILE A 27 18.74 2.11 3.41
C ILE A 27 18.88 2.20 1.87
N PRO A 28 20.01 1.78 1.28
CA PRO A 28 20.27 1.90 -0.16
C PRO A 28 19.19 1.27 -1.05
N GLU A 29 18.61 0.16 -0.61
CA GLU A 29 17.56 -0.55 -1.34
C GLU A 29 16.24 0.24 -1.36
N LEU A 30 15.92 0.98 -0.29
CA LEU A 30 14.73 1.83 -0.23
C LEU A 30 14.86 3.06 -1.12
N ALA A 31 16.07 3.62 -1.24
CA ALA A 31 16.34 4.79 -2.06
C ALA A 31 16.07 4.56 -3.57
N LYS A 32 16.05 3.30 -4.02
CA LYS A 32 15.81 2.90 -5.42
C LYS A 32 14.32 2.82 -5.78
N VAL A 33 13.42 2.95 -4.81
CA VAL A 33 11.98 2.81 -5.03
C VAL A 33 11.43 4.06 -5.72
N ASN A 34 10.62 3.85 -6.77
CA ASN A 34 9.93 4.94 -7.45
C ASN A 34 8.90 5.59 -6.48
N PRO A 35 8.98 6.91 -6.21
CA PRO A 35 8.07 7.63 -5.33
C PRO A 35 6.61 7.66 -5.81
N ASP A 36 6.37 7.43 -7.10
CA ASP A 36 5.03 7.47 -7.71
C ASP A 36 4.28 6.13 -7.60
N LYS A 37 4.94 5.09 -7.06
CA LYS A 37 4.29 3.79 -6.83
C LYS A 37 3.18 3.92 -5.80
N PHE A 38 1.98 3.51 -6.18
CA PHE A 38 0.81 3.57 -5.32
C PHE A 38 -0.15 2.43 -5.62
N GLY A 39 -0.33 1.55 -4.63
CA GLY A 39 -1.19 0.37 -4.70
C GLY A 39 -2.08 0.24 -3.45
N VAL A 40 -3.29 -0.26 -3.66
CA VAL A 40 -4.28 -0.48 -2.59
C VAL A 40 -4.91 -1.86 -2.79
N THR A 41 -5.08 -2.60 -1.69
CA THR A 41 -5.77 -3.89 -1.67
C THR A 41 -6.76 -3.93 -0.49
N LEU A 42 -7.97 -4.40 -0.76
CA LEU A 42 -8.99 -4.76 0.21
C LEU A 42 -9.18 -6.27 0.19
N LEU A 43 -9.03 -6.90 1.35
CA LEU A 43 -9.42 -8.29 1.60
C LEU A 43 -10.44 -8.31 2.73
N LYS A 44 -11.65 -8.79 2.44
CA LYS A 44 -12.71 -8.96 3.42
C LYS A 44 -12.69 -10.35 4.03
N THR A 45 -13.29 -10.49 5.21
CA THR A 45 -13.43 -11.77 5.93
C THR A 45 -14.31 -12.79 5.20
N ASP A 46 -15.17 -12.34 4.27
CA ASP A 46 -15.98 -13.19 3.39
C ASP A 46 -15.26 -13.62 2.10
N GLY A 47 -13.97 -13.30 1.97
CA GLY A 47 -13.13 -13.68 0.83
C GLY A 47 -13.22 -12.74 -0.36
N LEU A 48 -14.04 -11.67 -0.30
CA LEU A 48 -14.03 -10.65 -1.34
C LEU A 48 -12.67 -9.93 -1.36
N HIS A 49 -12.08 -9.90 -2.55
CA HIS A 49 -10.76 -9.35 -2.80
C HIS A 49 -10.82 -8.32 -3.92
N TYR A 50 -10.30 -7.12 -3.67
CA TYR A 50 -10.22 -6.04 -4.64
C TYR A 50 -8.85 -5.35 -4.55
N SER A 51 -8.20 -5.13 -5.69
CA SER A 51 -6.88 -4.50 -5.77
C SER A 51 -6.81 -3.52 -6.92
N ILE A 52 -6.07 -2.41 -6.72
CA ILE A 52 -5.85 -1.36 -7.72
C ILE A 52 -4.43 -0.81 -7.62
N GLY A 53 -3.89 -0.33 -8.75
CA GLY A 53 -2.53 0.25 -8.82
C GLY A 53 -1.43 -0.79 -8.66
N ASP A 54 -0.29 -0.39 -8.09
CA ASP A 54 0.92 -1.21 -7.92
C ASP A 54 0.80 -2.27 -6.79
N SER A 55 -0.42 -2.73 -6.52
CA SER A 55 -0.79 -3.66 -5.44
C SER A 55 -0.06 -5.02 -5.44
N LYS A 56 0.52 -5.42 -6.58
CA LYS A 56 1.26 -6.69 -6.73
C LYS A 56 2.77 -6.53 -6.60
N GLU A 57 3.26 -5.29 -6.49
CA GLU A 57 4.68 -5.02 -6.31
C GLU A 57 5.12 -5.45 -4.91
N LYS A 58 6.20 -6.23 -4.83
CA LYS A 58 6.74 -6.67 -3.55
C LYS A 58 7.59 -5.58 -2.92
N PHE A 59 7.43 -5.37 -1.62
CA PHE A 59 8.26 -4.46 -0.83
C PHE A 59 8.53 -5.04 0.56
N SER A 60 9.55 -4.52 1.26
CA SER A 60 9.84 -4.92 2.63
C SER A 60 8.73 -4.44 3.57
N ILE A 61 8.19 -5.34 4.40
CA ILE A 61 7.12 -5.01 5.35
C ILE A 61 7.58 -4.09 6.50
N GLN A 62 8.89 -3.93 6.72
CA GLN A 62 9.45 -3.02 7.71
C GLN A 62 8.75 -3.17 9.08
N SER A 63 8.35 -2.07 9.73
CA SER A 63 7.72 -2.10 11.06
C SER A 63 6.36 -2.81 11.11
N ILE A 64 5.71 -3.11 9.98
CA ILE A 64 4.48 -3.93 9.95
C ILE A 64 4.76 -5.32 10.55
N SER A 65 5.99 -5.82 10.42
CA SER A 65 6.40 -7.10 11.01
C SER A 65 6.20 -7.17 12.52
N LYS A 66 6.28 -6.04 13.24
CA LYS A 66 6.23 -6.00 14.71
C LYS A 66 4.90 -6.52 15.25
N VAL A 67 3.79 -6.20 14.60
CA VAL A 67 2.45 -6.67 15.00
C VAL A 67 2.37 -8.19 14.83
N LEU A 68 2.84 -8.70 13.68
CA LEU A 68 2.85 -10.14 13.42
C LEU A 68 3.76 -10.86 14.41
N SER A 69 4.98 -10.37 14.63
CA SER A 69 5.93 -10.95 15.58
C SER A 69 5.36 -10.99 17.00
N LEU A 70 4.64 -9.95 17.44
CA LEU A 70 3.98 -9.95 18.76
C LEU A 70 2.87 -11.01 18.85
N SER A 71 2.08 -11.21 17.79
CA SER A 71 0.96 -12.17 17.79
C SER A 71 1.40 -13.64 17.67
N PHE A 72 2.61 -13.90 17.18
CA PHE A 72 3.16 -15.25 16.99
C PHE A 72 4.04 -15.73 18.15
N ILE A 73 4.25 -14.88 19.17
CA ILE A 73 4.88 -15.25 20.45
C ILE A 73 3.77 -15.62 21.43
#